data_AF-A0AB35YDY7-F1
#
_entry.id   AF-A0AB35YDY7-F1
#
_cell.length_a   1.000
_cell.length_b   1.000
_cell.length_c   1.000
_cell.angle_alpha   90.00
_cell.angle_beta   90.00
_cell.angle_gamma   90.00
#
_symmetry.space_group_name_H-M   'P 1'
#
loop_
_entity.id
_entity.type
_entity.pdbx_description
1 polymer ?
#
loop_
_entity_poly.entity_id
_entity_poly.type
_entity_poly.pdbx_seq_one_letter_code
_entity_poly.pdbx_strand_id
1 'polypeptide(L)'
;MEYFSGEPLNDLYVELLDEEGKEVDSTISFDNGEAEFNDLQPNETYTVKVGSPNNFTTGMYLTEKKFTYTSSTQSILVQTYAVNHNKGFGVPVILQNPELPNGCEITTLTAVLNCYGAETSKLEMDQNYLPKQSFEYKMKKSMGQILIKHMVASQVI
;
A
#
# COMPACT_ATOMS: atom_id res chain seq x y z
N MET A 1 1.09 -13.12 -4.91
CA MET A 1 -0.32 -12.95 -5.29
C MET A 1 -0.59 -11.46 -5.27
N GLU A 2 -0.87 -10.87 -6.42
CA GLU A 2 -1.39 -9.50 -6.49
C GLU A 2 -2.89 -9.58 -6.15
N TYR A 3 -3.30 -8.88 -5.10
CA TYR A 3 -4.67 -8.90 -4.62
C TYR A 3 -5.50 -7.87 -5.38
N PHE A 4 -6.38 -8.36 -6.24
CA PHE A 4 -7.42 -7.54 -6.87
C PHE A 4 -8.63 -7.51 -5.94
N SER A 5 -8.90 -6.36 -5.33
CA SER A 5 -10.15 -6.17 -4.57
C SER A 5 -11.37 -6.26 -5.49
N GLY A 6 -11.20 -5.99 -6.79
CA GLY A 6 -12.29 -5.90 -7.76
C GLY A 6 -13.24 -4.72 -7.50
N GLU A 7 -12.91 -3.85 -6.55
CA GLU A 7 -13.75 -2.74 -6.17
C GLU A 7 -13.57 -1.56 -7.12
N PRO A 8 -14.66 -0.93 -7.57
CA PRO A 8 -14.58 0.30 -8.33
C PRO A 8 -13.99 1.43 -7.48
N LEU A 9 -13.15 2.26 -8.10
CA LEU A 9 -12.53 3.42 -7.46
C LEU A 9 -12.98 4.69 -8.17
N ASN A 10 -13.85 5.44 -7.51
CA ASN A 10 -14.37 6.71 -7.99
C ASN A 10 -13.51 7.90 -7.53
N ASP A 11 -13.76 9.08 -8.09
CA ASP A 11 -13.13 10.35 -7.72
C ASP A 11 -11.59 10.39 -7.92
N LEU A 12 -11.05 9.54 -8.81
CA LEU A 12 -9.64 9.57 -9.19
C LEU A 12 -9.46 10.39 -10.46
N TYR A 13 -8.39 11.18 -10.50
CA TYR A 13 -7.95 11.85 -11.71
C TYR A 13 -7.26 10.85 -12.64
N VAL A 14 -7.72 10.81 -13.89
CA VAL A 14 -7.25 9.92 -14.94
C VAL A 14 -6.77 10.78 -16.10
N GLU A 15 -5.49 10.65 -16.45
CA GLU A 15 -4.86 11.35 -17.57
C GLU A 15 -4.52 10.34 -18.66
N LEU A 16 -4.83 10.70 -19.91
CA LEU A 16 -4.46 9.94 -21.09
C LEU A 16 -3.38 10.67 -21.87
N LEU A 17 -2.28 9.97 -22.14
CA LEU A 17 -1.12 10.48 -22.87
C LEU A 17 -0.95 9.72 -24.18
N ASP A 18 -0.48 10.40 -25.22
CA ASP A 18 -0.05 9.78 -26.47
C ASP A 18 1.30 9.06 -26.32
N GLU A 19 1.82 8.50 -27.43
CA GLU A 19 3.11 7.79 -27.44
C GLU A 19 4.30 8.71 -27.11
N GLU A 20 4.18 10.01 -27.41
CA GLU A 20 5.20 11.03 -27.12
C GLU A 20 5.14 11.51 -25.66
N GLY A 21 4.12 11.09 -24.91
CA GLY A 21 3.90 11.47 -23.52
C GLY A 21 3.20 12.82 -23.36
N LYS A 22 2.53 13.32 -24.40
CA LYS A 22 1.73 14.54 -24.34
C LYS A 22 0.28 14.20 -23.95
N GLU A 23 -0.31 15.04 -23.12
CA GLU A 23 -1.72 14.93 -22.74
C GLU A 23 -2.64 15.02 -23.97
N VAL A 24 -3.40 13.95 -24.15
CA VAL A 24 -4.50 13.84 -25.12
C VAL A 24 -5.78 14.36 -24.48
N ASP A 25 -6.08 13.88 -23.27
CA ASP A 25 -7.27 14.26 -22.51
C ASP A 25 -7.15 13.82 -21.04
N SER A 26 -8.03 14.34 -20.18
CA SER A 26 -8.12 13.96 -18.76
C SER A 26 -9.55 14.00 -18.22
N THR A 27 -9.84 13.14 -17.25
CA THR A 27 -11.18 13.02 -16.65
C THR A 27 -11.11 12.57 -15.19
N ILE A 28 -12.26 12.55 -14.51
CA ILE A 28 -12.42 11.97 -13.17
C ILE A 28 -13.18 10.65 -13.30
N SER A 29 -12.74 9.61 -12.60
CA SER A 29 -13.44 8.32 -12.60
C SER A 29 -14.84 8.43 -11.97
N PHE A 30 -15.83 7.83 -12.63
CA PHE A 30 -17.22 7.82 -12.19
C PHE A 30 -17.45 6.91 -10.97
N ASP A 31 -18.67 6.92 -10.40
CA ASP A 31 -19.06 6.14 -9.22
C ASP A 31 -18.84 4.61 -9.37
N ASN A 32 -18.81 4.10 -10.60
CA ASN A 32 -18.51 2.71 -10.93
C ASN A 32 -17.03 2.45 -11.23
N GLY A 33 -16.15 3.43 -11.00
CA GLY A 33 -14.71 3.33 -11.22
C GLY A 33 -14.27 3.36 -12.69
N GLU A 34 -15.19 3.70 -13.60
CA GLU A 34 -14.90 3.82 -15.03
C GLU A 34 -14.41 5.22 -15.37
N ALA A 35 -13.63 5.33 -16.45
CA ALA A 35 -13.22 6.57 -17.06
C ALA A 35 -13.33 6.40 -18.58
N GLU A 36 -13.96 7.36 -19.25
CA GLU A 36 -14.22 7.30 -20.69
C GLU A 36 -13.39 8.34 -21.43
N PHE A 37 -12.78 7.90 -22.53
CA PHE A 37 -12.05 8.74 -23.47
C PHE A 37 -12.60 8.48 -24.88
N ASN A 38 -12.90 9.55 -25.60
CA ASN A 38 -13.48 9.48 -26.93
C ASN A 38 -12.46 9.85 -28.02
N ASP A 39 -12.81 9.58 -29.27
CA ASP A 39 -12.03 10.00 -30.46
C ASP A 39 -10.58 9.50 -30.54
N LEU A 40 -10.28 8.36 -29.89
CA LEU A 40 -8.98 7.70 -29.97
C LEU A 40 -8.70 7.16 -31.38
N GLN A 41 -7.46 7.33 -31.83
CA GLN A 41 -7.04 6.86 -33.15
C GLN A 41 -6.69 5.36 -33.10
N PRO A 42 -7.24 4.54 -34.01
CA PRO A 42 -6.92 3.11 -34.05
C PRO A 42 -5.45 2.87 -34.38
N ASN A 43 -4.88 1.84 -33.76
CA ASN A 43 -3.48 1.42 -33.85
C ASN A 43 -2.46 2.40 -33.25
N GLU A 44 -2.92 3.38 -32.47
CA GLU A 44 -2.05 4.22 -31.66
C GLU A 44 -1.88 3.66 -30.25
N THR A 45 -0.74 3.98 -29.64
CA THR A 45 -0.41 3.56 -28.30
C THR A 45 -0.55 4.72 -27.34
N TYR A 46 -1.30 4.50 -26.27
CA TYR A 46 -1.58 5.48 -25.24
C TYR A 46 -1.06 5.01 -23.89
N THR A 47 -0.85 5.96 -22.98
CA THR A 47 -0.54 5.70 -21.58
C THR A 47 -1.62 6.32 -20.71
N VAL A 48 -2.26 5.52 -19.88
CA VAL A 48 -3.18 6.03 -18.85
C VAL A 48 -2.45 6.13 -17.51
N LYS A 49 -2.57 7.29 -16.86
CA LYS A 49 -2.08 7.53 -15.50
C LYS A 49 -3.27 7.82 -14.61
N VAL A 50 -3.28 7.21 -13.43
CA VAL A 50 -4.36 7.36 -12.45
C VAL A 50 -3.77 7.84 -11.13
N GLY A 51 -4.42 8.80 -10.49
CA GLY A 51 -4.00 9.34 -9.20
C GLY A 51 -4.96 10.38 -8.63
N SER A 52 -4.67 10.89 -7.44
CA SER A 52 -5.19 12.18 -6.99
C SER A 52 -4.41 13.32 -7.66
N PRO A 53 -4.94 14.56 -7.70
CA PRO A 53 -4.23 15.70 -8.31
C PRO A 53 -2.79 15.91 -7.79
N ASN A 54 -2.54 15.63 -6.51
CA ASN A 54 -1.20 15.71 -5.91
C ASN A 54 -0.21 14.66 -6.44
N ASN A 55 -0.70 13.53 -6.97
CA ASN A 55 0.16 12.51 -7.57
C ASN A 55 0.79 13.02 -8.87
N PHE A 56 0.10 13.89 -9.60
CA PHE A 56 0.59 14.48 -10.86
C PHE A 56 1.60 15.60 -10.63
N THR A 57 1.51 16.31 -9.50
CA THR A 57 2.54 17.29 -9.11
C THR A 57 3.81 16.64 -8.58
N THR A 58 3.70 15.46 -7.99
CA THR A 58 4.83 14.72 -7.38
C THR A 58 5.44 13.65 -8.30
N GLY A 59 4.73 13.27 -9.37
CA GLY A 59 5.10 12.17 -10.26
C GLY A 59 4.90 10.77 -9.67
N MET A 60 4.19 10.64 -8.54
CA MET A 60 3.93 9.37 -7.85
C MET A 60 2.51 8.89 -8.13
N TYR A 61 2.26 8.33 -9.32
CA TYR A 61 0.92 7.87 -9.72
C TYR A 61 0.46 6.62 -8.95
N LEU A 62 -0.86 6.46 -8.78
CA LEU A 62 -1.46 5.24 -8.24
C LEU A 62 -1.41 4.09 -9.23
N THR A 63 -1.37 4.38 -10.53
CA THR A 63 -1.02 3.45 -11.61
C THR A 63 -0.61 4.20 -12.85
N GLU A 64 0.27 3.57 -13.63
CA GLU A 64 0.57 3.93 -15.01
C GLU A 64 0.46 2.68 -15.87
N LYS A 65 -0.31 2.74 -16.96
CA LYS A 65 -0.53 1.61 -17.86
C LYS A 65 -0.49 2.04 -19.32
N LYS A 66 0.40 1.41 -20.09
CA LYS A 66 0.49 1.57 -21.54
C LYS A 66 -0.41 0.54 -22.25
N PHE A 67 -1.14 0.96 -23.29
CA PHE A 67 -2.00 0.10 -24.11
C PHE A 67 -2.09 0.61 -25.55
N THR A 68 -2.30 -0.30 -26.50
CA THR A 68 -2.57 0.06 -27.90
C THR A 68 -4.07 0.01 -28.13
N TYR A 69 -4.65 1.13 -28.57
CA TYR A 69 -6.06 1.16 -28.93
C TYR A 69 -6.23 0.58 -30.33
N THR A 70 -7.16 -0.35 -30.49
CA THR A 70 -7.57 -0.88 -31.79
C THR A 70 -9.09 -0.86 -31.86
N SER A 71 -9.69 -0.91 -33.06
CA SER A 71 -11.16 -0.89 -33.20
C SER A 71 -11.90 -2.05 -32.50
N SER A 72 -11.18 -3.08 -32.04
CA SER A 72 -11.73 -4.17 -31.21
C SER A 72 -11.54 -3.94 -29.70
N THR A 73 -10.82 -2.90 -29.29
CA THR A 73 -10.54 -2.57 -27.89
C THR A 73 -11.70 -1.77 -27.31
N GLN A 74 -12.71 -2.48 -26.80
CA GLN A 74 -13.91 -1.83 -26.28
C GLN A 74 -13.74 -1.33 -24.83
N SER A 75 -12.85 -1.93 -24.05
CA SER A 75 -12.56 -1.56 -22.65
C SER A 75 -11.20 -2.11 -22.20
N ILE A 76 -10.51 -1.40 -21.32
CA ILE A 76 -9.29 -1.88 -20.66
C ILE A 76 -9.46 -1.92 -19.15
N LEU A 77 -8.91 -2.95 -18.50
CA LEU A 77 -8.83 -3.00 -17.04
C LEU A 77 -7.59 -2.24 -16.56
N VAL A 78 -7.77 -1.24 -15.71
CA VAL A 78 -6.70 -0.47 -15.07
C VAL A 78 -6.73 -0.76 -13.58
N GLN A 79 -5.74 -1.49 -13.09
CA GLN A 79 -5.62 -1.83 -11.67
C GLN A 79 -4.80 -0.75 -10.99
N THR A 80 -5.21 -0.29 -9.81
CA THR A 80 -4.49 0.75 -9.06
C THR A 80 -4.03 0.25 -7.70
N TYR A 81 -3.01 0.90 -7.15
CA TYR A 81 -2.57 0.68 -5.77
C TYR A 81 -3.31 1.59 -4.77
N ALA A 82 -4.45 2.16 -5.16
CA ALA A 82 -5.24 3.01 -4.27
C ALA A 82 -5.69 2.21 -3.05
N VAL A 83 -5.25 2.63 -1.87
CA VAL A 83 -5.72 2.07 -0.60
C VAL A 83 -7.02 2.78 -0.22
N ASN A 84 -8.14 2.05 -0.27
CA ASN A 84 -9.36 2.53 0.36
C ASN A 84 -9.20 2.43 1.88
N HIS A 85 -8.77 3.51 2.53
CA HIS A 85 -8.55 3.55 3.98
C HIS A 85 -9.82 3.25 4.80
N ASN A 86 -11.02 3.38 4.23
CA ASN A 86 -12.28 3.03 4.88
C ASN A 86 -12.65 1.56 4.77
N LYS A 87 -11.92 0.77 3.97
CA LYS A 87 -12.10 -0.66 3.84
C LYS A 87 -10.75 -1.33 4.07
N GLY A 88 -10.42 -1.50 5.35
CA GLY A 88 -9.27 -2.30 5.76
C GLY A 88 -9.34 -3.67 5.08
N PHE A 89 -8.19 -4.20 4.68
CA PHE A 89 -8.07 -5.57 4.22
C PHE A 89 -8.81 -6.48 5.23
N GLY A 90 -9.60 -7.45 4.74
CA GLY A 90 -10.45 -8.31 5.57
C GLY A 90 -9.71 -9.20 6.59
N VAL A 91 -8.42 -8.94 6.81
CA VAL A 91 -7.67 -9.49 7.93
C VAL A 91 -8.27 -8.98 9.24
N PRO A 92 -8.80 -9.87 10.09
CA PRO A 92 -9.31 -9.47 11.38
C PRO A 92 -8.19 -8.88 12.23
N VAL A 93 -8.44 -7.74 12.89
CA VAL A 93 -7.49 -7.18 13.86
C VAL A 93 -7.48 -8.09 15.09
N ILE A 94 -6.41 -8.86 15.26
CA ILE A 94 -6.17 -9.64 16.48
C ILE A 94 -5.27 -8.82 17.40
N LEU A 95 -5.76 -8.50 18.60
CA LEU A 95 -4.99 -7.75 19.59
C LEU A 95 -4.08 -8.69 20.40
N GLN A 96 -2.91 -8.18 20.78
CA GLN A 96 -1.94 -8.92 21.60
C GLN A 96 -2.32 -9.01 23.09
N ASN A 97 -3.17 -8.12 23.59
CA ASN A 97 -3.11 -7.72 25.01
C ASN A 97 -4.17 -8.35 25.92
N PRO A 98 -3.79 -8.72 27.17
CA PRO A 98 -2.44 -8.70 27.78
C PRO A 98 -1.63 -10.00 27.55
N GLU A 99 -2.12 -10.94 26.74
CA GLU A 99 -1.63 -12.32 26.75
C GLU A 99 -0.28 -12.52 26.06
N LEU A 100 0.12 -11.63 25.16
CA LEU A 100 1.34 -11.76 24.34
C LEU A 100 2.16 -10.45 24.30
N PRO A 101 2.86 -10.09 25.40
CA PRO A 101 3.57 -8.81 25.53
C PRO A 101 4.67 -8.57 24.48
N ASN A 102 5.23 -9.65 23.90
CA ASN A 102 6.19 -9.60 22.80
C ASN A 102 5.72 -10.41 21.57
N GLY A 103 4.42 -10.61 21.41
CA GLY A 103 3.89 -11.48 20.35
C GLY A 103 3.29 -10.74 19.17
N CYS A 104 3.88 -9.63 18.71
CA CYS A 104 3.28 -8.84 17.63
C CYS A 104 3.39 -9.60 16.31
N GLU A 105 4.50 -10.30 16.11
CA GLU A 105 4.77 -11.15 14.96
C GLU A 105 3.79 -12.32 14.91
N ILE A 106 3.65 -13.07 16.01
CA ILE A 106 2.76 -14.25 16.03
C ILE A 106 1.29 -13.85 15.94
N THR A 107 0.91 -12.73 16.54
CA THR A 107 -0.45 -12.20 16.48
C THR A 107 -0.79 -11.71 15.06
N THR A 108 0.15 -11.02 14.40
CA THR A 108 -0.01 -10.59 13.00
C THR A 108 -0.08 -11.80 12.07
N LEU A 109 0.77 -12.81 12.27
CA LEU A 109 0.72 -14.05 11.49
C LEU A 109 -0.60 -14.79 11.69
N THR A 110 -1.13 -14.82 12.91
CA THR A 110 -2.44 -15.40 13.22
C THR A 110 -3.56 -14.71 12.44
N ALA A 111 -3.53 -13.38 12.41
CA ALA A 111 -4.52 -12.58 11.69
C ALA A 111 -4.53 -12.90 10.19
N VAL A 112 -3.34 -13.05 9.60
CA VAL A 112 -3.17 -13.43 8.19
C VAL A 112 -3.67 -14.85 7.93
N LEU A 113 -3.28 -15.83 8.76
CA LEU A 113 -3.71 -17.22 8.58
C LEU A 113 -5.22 -17.39 8.70
N ASN A 114 -5.86 -16.67 9.62
CA ASN A 114 -7.31 -16.67 9.75
C ASN A 114 -8.01 -16.02 8.57
N CYS A 115 -7.40 -15.03 7.93
CA CYS A 115 -7.89 -14.49 6.65
C CYS A 115 -7.90 -15.55 5.52
N TYR A 116 -7.02 -16.56 5.60
CA TYR A 116 -7.00 -17.70 4.66
C TYR A 116 -7.81 -18.91 5.15
N GLY A 117 -8.57 -18.78 6.26
CA GLY A 117 -9.44 -19.86 6.76
C GLY A 117 -8.75 -20.91 7.62
N ALA A 118 -7.59 -20.61 8.22
CA ALA A 118 -6.88 -21.55 9.09
C ALA A 118 -7.53 -21.78 10.48
N GLU A 119 -8.51 -20.96 10.87
CA GLU A 119 -9.30 -21.09 12.11
C GLU A 119 -8.47 -21.33 13.39
N THR A 120 -7.38 -20.58 13.59
CA THR A 120 -6.44 -20.74 14.71
C THR A 120 -6.47 -19.55 15.68
N SER A 121 -6.01 -19.76 16.91
CA SER A 121 -5.86 -18.69 17.91
C SER A 121 -4.40 -18.20 18.04
N LYS A 122 -4.23 -16.95 18.50
CA LYS A 122 -2.90 -16.39 18.80
C LYS A 122 -2.14 -17.18 19.87
N LEU A 123 -2.88 -17.80 20.79
CA LEU A 123 -2.31 -18.63 21.87
C LEU A 123 -1.87 -20.00 21.35
N GLU A 124 -2.67 -20.62 20.50
CA GLU A 124 -2.31 -21.88 19.84
C GLU A 124 -1.04 -21.70 18.99
N MET A 125 -0.98 -20.61 18.22
CA MET A 125 0.20 -20.26 17.42
C MET A 125 1.42 -19.95 18.27
N ASP A 126 1.25 -19.21 19.38
CA ASP A 126 2.35 -18.93 20.31
C ASP A 126 2.86 -20.19 21.05
N GLN A 127 1.96 -21.10 21.45
CA GLN A 127 2.32 -22.25 22.28
C GLN A 127 2.90 -23.41 21.48
N ASN A 128 2.35 -23.67 20.29
CA ASN A 128 2.65 -24.89 19.54
C ASN A 128 3.50 -24.66 18.28
N TYR A 129 3.52 -23.43 17.76
CA TYR A 129 4.10 -23.16 16.44
C TYR A 129 5.20 -22.09 16.44
N LEU A 130 5.20 -21.16 17.40
CA LEU A 130 6.26 -20.15 17.53
C LEU A 130 7.50 -20.76 18.21
N PRO A 131 8.64 -20.90 17.50
CA PRO A 131 9.87 -21.34 18.13
C PRO A 131 10.39 -20.23 19.05
N LYS A 132 10.59 -20.55 20.34
CA LYS A 132 11.04 -19.58 21.35
C LYS A 132 12.48 -19.85 21.75
N GLN A 133 13.25 -18.78 21.91
CA GLN A 133 14.58 -18.83 22.50
C GLN A 133 14.56 -18.11 23.86
N SER A 134 15.30 -18.65 24.82
CA SER A 134 15.49 -17.99 26.11
C SER A 134 16.35 -16.75 25.95
N PHE A 135 15.92 -15.62 26.51
CA PHE A 135 16.73 -14.41 26.63
C PHE A 135 16.83 -13.97 28.08
N GLU A 136 18.01 -13.46 28.48
CA GLU A 136 18.21 -12.88 29.80
C GLU A 136 18.02 -11.36 29.75
N TYR A 137 17.15 -10.84 30.62
CA TYR A 137 16.96 -9.41 30.76
C TYR A 137 18.02 -8.82 31.69
N LYS A 138 19.05 -8.16 31.12
CA LYS A 138 20.03 -7.40 31.91
C LYS A 138 19.47 -6.02 32.26
N MET A 139 18.91 -5.89 33.47
CA MET A 139 18.53 -4.60 34.05
C MET A 139 19.74 -3.64 34.10
N LYS A 140 19.79 -2.65 33.21
CA LYS A 140 20.76 -1.55 33.32
C LYS A 140 20.19 -0.56 34.35
N LYS A 141 20.71 -0.54 35.58
CA LYS A 141 20.39 0.50 36.57
C LYS A 141 20.73 1.87 35.98
N SER A 142 19.74 2.71 35.67
CA SER A 142 19.94 4.13 35.40
C SER A 142 19.53 4.95 36.62
N MET A 143 20.51 5.30 37.47
CA MET A 143 20.43 6.52 38.27
C MET A 143 21.62 7.39 37.86
N GLY A 144 21.34 8.51 37.18
CA GLY A 144 22.37 9.50 36.88
C GLY A 144 21.87 10.60 35.95
N GLN A 145 21.75 11.82 36.48
CA GLN A 145 21.59 13.05 35.72
C GLN A 145 22.95 13.43 35.11
N ILE A 146 22.99 13.85 33.85
CA ILE A 146 24.22 14.34 33.20
C ILE A 146 24.16 15.86 33.04
N LEU A 147 25.22 16.54 33.48
CA LEU A 147 25.47 17.97 33.27
C LEU A 147 26.57 18.11 32.20
N ILE A 148 26.23 18.66 31.03
CA ILE A 148 27.21 18.91 29.96
C ILE A 148 27.96 20.20 30.30
N LYS A 149 29.28 20.12 30.55
CA LYS A 149 30.10 21.28 30.94
C LYS A 149 30.97 21.90 29.85
N HIS A 150 31.08 21.33 28.65
CA HIS A 150 31.80 21.99 27.55
C HIS A 150 31.33 21.42 26.20
N MET A 151 30.93 22.31 25.28
CA MET A 151 30.73 22.01 23.87
C MET A 151 31.87 22.69 23.10
N VAL A 152 32.57 21.94 22.25
CA VAL A 152 33.62 22.47 21.36
C VAL A 152 33.23 22.22 19.91
N ALA A 153 33.43 23.23 19.06
CA ALA A 153 33.20 23.14 17.63
C ALA A 153 34.35 22.38 16.96
N SER A 154 34.01 21.44 16.07
CA SER A 154 34.99 20.76 15.21
C SER A 154 35.25 21.63 13.98
N GLN A 155 36.49 22.07 13.79
CA GLN A 155 36.93 22.59 12.49
C GLN A 155 37.25 21.42 11.57
N VAL A 156 36.62 21.46 10.40
CA VAL A 156 36.86 20.57 9.27
C VAL A 156 38.22 20.92 8.67
N ILE A 157 39.03 19.91 8.38
CA ILE A 157 40.07 19.96 7.35
C ILE A 157 39.59 19.08 6.21
#